data_AF-A0A6I5WCW0-F1
#
_entry.id   AF-A0A6I5WCW0-F1
#
_cell.length_a   1.000
_cell.length_b   1.000
_cell.length_c   1.000
_cell.angle_alpha   90.00
_cell.angle_beta   90.00
_cell.angle_gamma   90.00
#
_symmetry.space_group_name_H-M   'P 1'
#
loop_
_entity.id
_entity.type
_entity.pdbx_description
1 polymer ?
#
loop_
_entity_poly.entity_id
_entity_poly.type
_entity_poly.pdbx_seq_one_letter_code
_entity_poly.pdbx_strand_id
1 'polypeptide(L)'
;MSGGDQDRDTYREFTEAVNMKPRELSTWLETDESKHVGWRRKGAKSGESVGHESGRKIIDLLRRKRGDLSEADYKHMRKVVGYVRRHMAQRPSGDVRDTRWRYSLMNWGHDPLKGPLPPPGGPSRKALERRGAPPKERRGPGR
;
A
#
# COMPACT_ATOMS: atom_id res chain seq x y z
N MET A 1 20.98 -2.52 17.34
CA MET A 1 19.56 -2.40 17.76
C MET A 1 19.11 -3.79 18.17
N SER A 2 18.63 -3.96 19.40
CA SER A 2 18.14 -5.25 19.90
C SER A 2 16.81 -5.59 19.21
N GLY A 3 16.45 -6.88 19.10
CA GLY A 3 15.20 -7.31 18.46
C GLY A 3 13.96 -6.59 18.99
N GLY A 4 13.89 -6.39 20.32
CA GLY A 4 12.79 -5.66 20.95
C GLY A 4 12.66 -4.17 20.57
N ASP A 5 13.75 -3.51 20.18
CA ASP A 5 13.67 -2.12 19.68
C ASP A 5 13.08 -2.09 18.27
N GLN A 6 13.47 -3.04 17.41
CA GLN A 6 12.94 -3.16 16.04
C GLN A 6 11.46 -3.50 16.02
N ASP A 7 11.00 -4.33 16.96
CA ASP A 7 9.59 -4.69 17.07
C ASP A 7 8.72 -3.53 17.56
N ARG A 8 9.23 -2.74 18.51
CA ARG A 8 8.57 -1.50 18.95
C ARG A 8 8.45 -0.51 17.79
N ASP A 9 9.52 -0.31 17.02
CA ASP A 9 9.49 0.57 15.85
C ASP A 9 8.55 0.04 14.76
N THR A 10 8.59 -1.26 14.48
CA THR A 10 7.67 -1.93 13.53
C THR A 10 6.21 -1.71 13.93
N TYR A 11 5.88 -1.91 15.20
CA TYR A 11 4.52 -1.74 15.70
C TYR A 11 4.04 -0.29 15.52
N ARG A 12 4.88 0.69 15.90
CA ARG A 12 4.58 2.12 15.72
C ARG A 12 4.30 2.43 14.25
N GLU A 13 5.22 2.06 13.37
CA GLU A 13 5.08 2.31 11.92
C GLU A 13 3.83 1.64 11.34
N PHE A 14 3.49 0.44 11.81
CA PHE A 14 2.28 -0.26 11.41
C PHE A 14 1.02 0.48 11.81
N THR A 15 0.95 0.95 13.07
CA THR A 15 -0.21 1.73 13.55
C THR A 15 -0.34 3.09 12.89
N GLU A 16 0.76 3.68 12.39
CA GLU A 16 0.72 4.89 11.58
C GLU A 16 0.27 4.61 10.14
N ALA A 17 0.68 3.48 9.57
CA ALA A 17 0.33 3.09 8.21
C ALA A 17 -1.12 2.62 8.08
N VAL A 18 -1.66 1.91 9.08
CA VAL A 18 -3.02 1.36 9.07
C VAL A 18 -3.96 2.33 9.78
N ASN A 19 -4.71 3.12 8.99
CA ASN A 19 -5.61 4.16 9.50
C ASN A 19 -7.10 3.78 9.46
N MET A 20 -7.43 2.57 8.99
CA MET A 20 -8.79 2.01 9.05
C MET A 20 -8.98 1.19 10.33
N LYS A 21 -10.13 1.36 10.99
CA LYS A 21 -10.47 0.55 12.17
C LYS A 21 -10.79 -0.89 11.78
N PRO A 22 -10.66 -1.88 12.69
CA PRO A 22 -10.95 -3.29 12.38
C PRO A 22 -12.35 -3.52 11.78
N ARG A 23 -13.37 -2.84 12.33
CA ARG A 23 -14.75 -2.93 11.83
C ARG A 23 -14.87 -2.36 10.41
N GLU A 24 -14.25 -1.21 10.17
CA GLU A 24 -14.28 -0.53 8.88
C GLU A 24 -13.57 -1.36 7.80
N LEU A 25 -12.39 -1.90 8.12
CA LEU A 25 -11.67 -2.80 7.22
C LEU A 25 -12.47 -4.08 6.97
N SER A 26 -13.11 -4.65 7.98
CA SER A 26 -13.97 -5.84 7.81
C SER A 26 -15.09 -5.58 6.83
N THR A 27 -15.85 -4.48 7.01
CA THR A 27 -16.92 -4.10 6.08
C THR A 27 -16.40 -3.84 4.68
N TRP A 28 -15.23 -3.20 4.55
CA TRP A 28 -14.60 -3.00 3.25
C TRP A 28 -14.26 -4.33 2.55
N LEU A 29 -13.69 -5.31 3.26
CA LEU A 29 -13.33 -6.61 2.67
C LEU A 29 -14.53 -7.42 2.19
N GLU A 30 -15.73 -7.14 2.69
CA GLU A 30 -16.96 -7.80 2.23
C GLU A 30 -17.44 -7.30 0.86
N THR A 31 -16.94 -6.14 0.41
CA THR A 31 -17.31 -5.53 -0.87
C THR A 31 -16.74 -6.28 -2.07
N ASP A 32 -17.39 -6.17 -3.22
CA ASP A 32 -16.91 -6.80 -4.45
C ASP A 32 -15.68 -6.07 -4.99
N GLU A 33 -15.60 -4.75 -4.83
CA GLU A 33 -14.43 -3.94 -5.15
C GLU A 33 -13.18 -4.49 -4.45
N SER A 34 -13.30 -4.81 -3.16
CA SER A 34 -12.20 -5.39 -2.38
C SER A 34 -11.76 -6.75 -2.93
N LYS A 35 -12.71 -7.64 -3.26
CA LYS A 35 -12.44 -8.99 -3.80
C LYS A 35 -11.83 -8.97 -5.21
N HIS A 36 -12.13 -7.94 -6.00
CA HIS A 36 -11.70 -7.82 -7.40
C HIS A 36 -10.40 -7.01 -7.61
N VAL A 37 -9.82 -6.44 -6.54
CA VAL A 37 -8.61 -5.63 -6.60
C VAL A 37 -7.39 -6.35 -6.00
N GLY A 38 -6.25 -6.14 -6.64
CA GLY A 38 -4.95 -6.64 -6.21
C GLY A 38 -4.42 -7.81 -7.04
N TRP A 39 -3.17 -8.20 -6.73
CA TRP A 39 -2.50 -9.31 -7.40
C TRP A 39 -2.96 -10.66 -6.83
N ARG A 40 -3.24 -11.62 -7.71
CA ARG A 40 -3.59 -13.01 -7.36
C ARG A 40 -2.39 -13.90 -7.63
N ARG A 41 -2.10 -14.83 -6.72
CA ARG A 41 -1.09 -15.87 -6.97
C ARG A 41 -1.58 -16.80 -8.07
N LYS A 42 -0.75 -17.04 -9.09
CA LYS A 42 -1.03 -18.04 -10.12
C LYS A 42 -1.14 -19.41 -9.43
N GLY A 43 -2.27 -20.09 -9.60
CA GLY A 43 -2.53 -21.41 -9.00
C GLY A 43 -3.09 -21.40 -7.57
N ALA A 44 -3.45 -20.24 -7.00
CA ALA A 44 -4.15 -20.20 -5.72
C ALA A 44 -5.57 -20.76 -5.86
N LYS A 45 -5.91 -21.75 -5.02
CA LYS A 45 -7.23 -22.40 -5.02
C LYS A 45 -8.40 -21.46 -4.68
N SER A 46 -8.14 -20.37 -3.96
CA SER A 46 -9.19 -19.48 -3.45
C SER A 46 -9.54 -18.30 -4.36
N GLY A 47 -8.87 -18.11 -5.51
CA GLY A 47 -9.13 -16.96 -6.41
C GLY A 47 -8.89 -15.58 -5.78
N GLU A 48 -8.43 -15.54 -4.53
CA GLU A 48 -8.34 -14.35 -3.70
C GLU A 48 -7.06 -13.55 -3.99
N SER A 49 -7.14 -12.22 -3.89
CA SER A 49 -5.97 -11.36 -4.00
C SER A 49 -5.12 -11.38 -2.73
N VAL A 50 -3.81 -11.20 -2.88
CA VAL A 50 -2.87 -11.12 -1.74
C VAL A 50 -3.20 -9.94 -0.83
N GLY A 51 -3.74 -8.85 -1.38
CA GLY A 51 -4.17 -7.70 -0.58
C GLY A 51 -5.38 -8.04 0.30
N HIS A 52 -6.39 -8.69 -0.27
CA HIS A 52 -7.58 -9.10 0.48
C HIS A 52 -7.23 -10.09 1.60
N GLU A 53 -6.35 -11.07 1.32
CA GLU A 53 -5.83 -12.00 2.33
C GLU A 53 -5.08 -11.25 3.44
N SER A 54 -4.30 -10.23 3.06
CA SER A 54 -3.57 -9.39 4.01
C SER A 54 -4.52 -8.56 4.89
N GLY A 55 -5.61 -8.04 4.31
CA GLY A 55 -6.61 -7.29 5.06
C GLY A 55 -7.21 -8.08 6.21
N ARG A 56 -7.53 -9.36 5.99
CA ARG A 56 -8.02 -10.23 7.08
C ARG A 56 -7.00 -10.39 8.19
N LYS A 57 -5.73 -10.62 7.83
CA LYS A 57 -4.64 -10.72 8.81
C LYS A 57 -4.45 -9.42 9.59
N ILE A 58 -4.59 -8.26 8.94
CA ILE A 58 -4.53 -6.95 9.60
C ILE A 58 -5.65 -6.81 10.64
N ILE A 59 -6.88 -7.24 10.34
CA ILE A 59 -7.99 -7.23 11.31
C ILE A 59 -7.62 -8.05 12.55
N ASP A 60 -7.06 -9.25 12.37
CA ASP A 60 -6.64 -10.10 13.48
C ASP A 60 -5.53 -9.44 14.30
N LEU A 61 -4.52 -8.84 13.64
CA LEU A 61 -3.43 -8.13 14.29
C LEU A 61 -3.90 -6.93 15.10
N LEU A 62 -4.85 -6.15 14.58
CA LEU A 62 -5.42 -4.99 15.27
C LEU A 62 -6.26 -5.38 16.51
N ARG A 63 -6.73 -6.63 16.59
CA ARG A 63 -7.49 -7.16 17.72
C ARG A 63 -6.61 -7.80 18.80
N ARG A 64 -5.37 -8.16 18.46
CA ARG A 64 -4.41 -8.78 19.39
C ARG A 64 -3.77 -7.73 20.30
N LYS A 65 -3.39 -8.15 21.50
CA LYS A 65 -2.57 -7.32 22.40
C LYS A 65 -1.12 -7.40 21.96
N ARG A 66 -0.36 -6.33 22.20
CA ARG A 66 1.06 -6.25 21.83
C ARG A 66 1.92 -7.38 22.43
N GLY A 67 1.57 -7.87 23.63
CA GLY A 67 2.26 -8.98 24.29
C GLY A 67 2.04 -10.35 23.64
N ASP A 68 1.01 -10.48 22.79
CA ASP A 68 0.65 -11.74 22.12
C ASP A 68 1.18 -11.79 20.67
N LEU A 69 1.96 -10.79 20.25
CA LEU A 69 2.49 -10.69 18.89
C LEU A 69 3.71 -11.59 18.72
N SER A 70 3.67 -12.44 17.70
CA SER A 70 4.77 -13.30 17.30
C SER A 70 5.72 -12.61 16.31
N GLU A 71 6.91 -13.18 16.11
CA GLU A 71 7.83 -12.76 15.04
C GLU A 71 7.19 -12.76 13.64
N ALA A 72 6.29 -13.72 13.39
CA ALA A 72 5.56 -13.79 12.13
C ALA A 72 4.59 -12.59 11.96
N ASP A 73 4.00 -12.13 13.06
CA ASP A 73 3.13 -10.96 13.09
C ASP A 73 3.92 -9.69 12.78
N TYR A 74 5.07 -9.49 13.45
CA TYR A 74 5.96 -8.36 13.15
C TYR A 74 6.49 -8.39 11.71
N LYS A 75 6.81 -9.57 11.17
CA LYS A 75 7.18 -9.72 9.76
C LYS A 75 6.04 -9.32 8.82
N HIS A 76 4.79 -9.65 9.17
CA HIS A 76 3.62 -9.21 8.42
C HIS A 76 3.42 -7.69 8.51
N MET A 77 3.55 -7.11 9.71
CA MET A 77 3.47 -5.66 9.92
C MET A 77 4.47 -4.89 9.04
N ARG A 78 5.75 -5.32 9.01
CA ARG A 78 6.76 -4.73 8.12
C ARG A 78 6.38 -4.80 6.64
N LYS A 79 5.78 -5.92 6.22
CA LYS A 79 5.28 -6.08 4.85
C LYS A 79 4.15 -5.08 4.54
N VAL A 80 3.22 -4.89 5.48
CA VAL A 80 2.12 -3.94 5.35
C VAL A 80 2.64 -2.51 5.22
N VAL A 81 3.52 -2.08 6.14
CA VAL A 81 4.15 -0.76 6.11
C VAL A 81 4.86 -0.52 4.78
N GLY A 82 5.70 -1.48 4.35
CA GLY A 82 6.44 -1.37 3.10
C GLY A 82 5.56 -1.38 1.85
N TYR A 83 4.38 -2.01 1.90
CA TYR A 83 3.39 -1.95 0.82
C TYR A 83 2.71 -0.58 0.77
N VAL A 84 2.14 -0.12 1.90
CA VAL A 84 1.42 1.15 2.00
C VAL A 84 2.31 2.31 1.56
N ARG A 85 3.53 2.42 2.12
CA ARG A 85 4.49 3.50 1.76
C ARG A 85 4.78 3.55 0.25
N ARG A 86 5.05 2.39 -0.36
CA ARG A 86 5.34 2.31 -1.80
C ARG A 86 4.13 2.60 -2.68
N HIS A 87 2.95 2.10 -2.34
CA HIS A 87 1.74 2.36 -3.11
C HIS A 87 1.28 3.80 -2.97
N MET A 88 1.42 4.40 -1.79
CA MET A 88 1.14 5.83 -1.57
C MET A 88 2.02 6.72 -2.45
N ALA A 89 3.30 6.37 -2.62
CA ALA A 89 4.18 7.10 -3.53
C ALA A 89 3.74 7.01 -5.01
N GLN A 90 3.03 5.95 -5.39
CA GLN A 90 2.53 5.72 -6.76
C GLN A 90 1.14 6.33 -6.97
N ARG A 91 0.77 7.37 -6.20
CA ARG A 91 -0.53 8.04 -6.32
C ARG A 91 -0.77 8.51 -7.77
N PRO A 92 -1.88 8.09 -8.41
CA PRO A 92 -2.26 8.60 -9.73
C PRO A 92 -2.67 10.08 -9.65
N SER A 93 -2.58 10.78 -10.78
CA SER A 93 -3.13 12.12 -10.92
C SER A 93 -4.67 12.08 -10.95
N GLY A 94 -5.31 13.18 -10.55
CA GLY A 94 -6.77 13.33 -10.60
C GLY A 94 -7.50 12.87 -9.34
N ASP A 95 -8.80 12.62 -9.49
CA ASP A 95 -9.65 12.06 -8.42
C ASP A 95 -9.31 10.58 -8.19
N VAL A 96 -9.08 10.24 -6.94
CA VAL A 96 -8.64 8.91 -6.51
C VAL A 96 -9.72 8.14 -5.74
N ARG A 97 -10.90 8.76 -5.51
CA ARG A 97 -11.98 8.19 -4.69
C ARG A 97 -12.37 6.78 -5.11
N ASP A 98 -12.60 6.55 -6.40
CA ASP A 98 -13.14 5.29 -6.90
C ASP A 98 -12.14 4.60 -7.82
N THR A 99 -10.93 4.41 -7.31
CA THR A 99 -9.81 3.87 -8.10
C THR A 99 -9.28 2.56 -7.53
N ARG A 100 -8.81 1.68 -8.42
CA ARG A 100 -8.09 0.45 -8.04
C ARG A 100 -6.90 0.74 -7.11
N TRP A 101 -6.27 1.91 -7.24
CA TRP A 101 -5.19 2.36 -6.37
C TRP A 101 -5.67 2.52 -4.92
N ARG A 102 -6.73 3.29 -4.68
CA ARG A 102 -7.32 3.48 -3.35
C ARG A 102 -7.84 2.15 -2.80
N TYR A 103 -8.60 1.41 -3.59
CA TYR A 103 -9.18 0.12 -3.19
C TYR A 103 -8.09 -0.88 -2.77
N SER A 104 -6.96 -0.88 -3.48
CA SER A 104 -5.83 -1.73 -3.11
C SER A 104 -5.17 -1.26 -1.81
N LEU A 105 -5.07 0.04 -1.54
CA LEU A 105 -4.59 0.53 -0.24
C LEU A 105 -5.56 0.17 0.90
N MET A 106 -6.87 0.26 0.66
CA MET A 106 -7.89 -0.10 1.65
C MET A 106 -7.87 -1.60 1.98
N ASN A 107 -7.57 -2.47 1.01
CA ASN A 107 -7.31 -3.90 1.28
C ASN A 107 -6.14 -4.12 2.26
N TRP A 108 -5.23 -3.16 2.36
CA TRP A 108 -4.10 -3.17 3.30
C TRP A 108 -4.35 -2.28 4.53
N GLY A 109 -5.59 -1.91 4.80
CA GLY A 109 -5.99 -1.15 5.98
C GLY A 109 -5.65 0.35 5.94
N HIS A 110 -5.29 0.88 4.77
CA HIS A 110 -5.00 2.30 4.59
C HIS A 110 -6.01 2.96 3.65
N ASP A 111 -6.82 3.89 4.15
CA ASP A 111 -7.59 4.80 3.30
C ASP A 111 -6.83 6.12 3.12
N PRO A 112 -6.33 6.41 1.91
CA PRO A 112 -5.59 7.63 1.62
C PRO A 112 -6.45 8.91 1.77
N LEU A 113 -7.78 8.81 1.79
CA LEU A 113 -8.67 9.97 1.94
C LEU A 113 -8.85 10.42 3.40
N LYS A 114 -8.34 9.65 4.38
CA LYS A 114 -8.40 10.02 5.81
C LYS A 114 -7.29 10.98 6.25
N GLY A 115 -6.37 11.34 5.35
CA GLY A 115 -5.26 12.23 5.63
C GLY A 115 -4.84 13.04 4.41
N PRO A 116 -3.82 13.90 4.56
CA PRO A 116 -3.28 14.67 3.44
C PRO A 116 -2.67 13.72 2.40
N LEU A 117 -3.12 13.83 1.15
CA LEU A 117 -2.60 13.03 0.05
C LEU A 117 -1.19 13.49 -0.34
N PRO A 118 -0.25 12.57 -0.61
CA PRO A 118 1.05 12.93 -1.16
C PRO A 118 0.86 13.56 -2.55
N PRO A 119 1.78 14.42 -3.03
CA PRO A 119 1.70 14.97 -4.38
C PRO A 119 1.58 13.84 -5.42
N PRO A 120 0.72 13.99 -6.44
CA PRO A 120 0.56 12.96 -7.47
C PRO A 120 1.90 12.71 -8.18
N GLY A 121 2.21 11.44 -8.48
CA GLY A 121 3.35 11.08 -9.33
C GLY A 121 4.73 10.84 -8.66
N GLY A 122 4.82 10.07 -7.57
CA GLY A 122 6.12 9.56 -7.11
C GLY A 122 6.60 8.33 -7.90
N PRO A 123 7.91 8.10 -8.11
CA PRO A 123 9.04 9.02 -8.19
C PRO A 123 9.31 9.45 -9.65
N SER A 124 8.65 10.51 -10.13
CA SER A 124 9.01 11.17 -11.39
C SER A 124 9.79 12.48 -11.23
N ARG A 125 10.20 12.86 -10.01
CA ARG A 125 11.12 14.01 -9.82
C ARG A 125 12.57 13.66 -10.19
N LYS A 126 13.09 12.51 -9.74
CA LYS A 126 14.41 11.99 -10.14
C LYS A 126 14.48 11.50 -11.60
N ALA A 127 13.35 11.30 -12.27
CA ALA A 127 13.33 10.97 -13.70
C ALA A 127 13.40 12.23 -14.58
N LEU A 128 12.79 13.35 -14.15
CA LEU A 128 12.95 14.66 -14.79
C LEU A 128 14.36 15.23 -14.57
N GLU A 129 14.93 15.09 -13.37
CA GLU A 129 16.28 15.62 -13.06
C GLU A 129 17.43 14.80 -13.68
N ARG A 130 17.19 13.55 -14.09
CA ARG A 130 18.20 12.70 -14.79
C ARG A 130 18.14 12.78 -16.30
N ARG A 131 17.09 13.38 -16.87
CA ARG A 131 17.07 13.75 -18.28
C ARG A 131 17.09 15.26 -18.32
N GLY A 132 18.32 15.81 -18.33
CA GLY A 132 18.56 17.17 -18.80
C GLY A 132 17.78 17.41 -20.11
N ALA A 133 17.43 18.67 -20.31
CA ALA A 133 16.53 19.18 -21.35
C ALA A 133 16.44 18.30 -22.63
N PRO A 134 15.23 18.08 -23.17
CA PRO A 134 15.07 17.30 -24.40
C PRO A 134 15.98 17.89 -25.50
N PRO A 135 16.70 17.06 -26.27
CA PRO A 135 17.60 17.56 -27.30
C PRO A 135 16.82 18.43 -28.29
N LYS A 136 17.33 19.64 -28.54
CA LYS A 136 16.86 20.49 -29.63
C LYS A 136 17.13 19.75 -30.94
N GLU A 137 16.07 19.61 -31.73
CA GLU A 137 16.08 19.33 -33.17
C GLU A 137 16.66 18.00 -33.64
N ARG A 138 15.79 17.09 -34.08
CA ARG A 138 16.13 16.13 -35.12
C ARG A 138 15.79 16.74 -36.47
N ARG A 139 16.82 17.17 -37.20
CA ARG A 139 16.77 17.53 -38.62
C ARG A 139 16.24 16.32 -39.40
N GLY A 140 15.11 16.50 -40.10
CA GLY A 140 14.58 15.49 -41.03
C GLY A 140 15.47 15.35 -42.27
N PRO A 141 15.38 14.23 -43.01
CA PRO A 141 16.22 13.98 -44.17
C PRO A 141 15.86 14.95 -45.30
N GLY A 142 16.88 15.56 -45.90
CA GLY A 142 16.75 16.38 -47.10
C GLY A 142 16.18 15.56 -48.26
N ARG A 143 15.32 16.21 -49.04
CA ARG A 143 14.92 15.79 -50.38
C ARG A 143 16.10 15.90 -51.35
#